data_AF-A0A7D5VPI9-F1
#
_entry.id   AF-A0A7D5VPI9-F1
#
_cell.length_a   1.000
_cell.length_b   1.000
_cell.length_c   1.000
_cell.angle_alpha   90.00
_cell.angle_beta   90.00
_cell.angle_gamma   90.00
#
_symmetry.space_group_name_H-M   'P 1'
#
loop_
_entity.id
_entity.type
_entity.pdbx_description
1 polymer ?
#
loop_
_entity_poly.entity_id
_entity_poly.type
_entity_poly.pdbx_seq_one_letter_code
_entity_poly.pdbx_strand_id
1 'polypeptide(L)' 'MAVSLISPYVAADEIKLKEAADLLAETGHPISVSTLERLCRRQGVPMTKHGRANAASWTELLKLHRNWVNSRPGS' A
#
# COMPACT_ATOMS: atom_id res chain seq x y z
N MET A 1 -36.52 9.05 6.72
CA MET A 1 -35.70 9.28 5.52
C MET A 1 -34.24 9.16 5.93
N ALA A 2 -33.50 8.20 5.37
CA ALA A 2 -32.07 8.07 5.64
C ALA A 2 -31.33 9.10 4.78
N VAL A 3 -30.64 10.05 5.41
CA VAL A 3 -29.79 11.01 4.70
C VAL A 3 -28.48 10.28 4.38
N SER A 4 -28.25 9.96 3.11
CA SER A 4 -26.96 9.47 2.66
C SER A 4 -25.98 10.64 2.79
N LEU A 5 -25.10 10.58 3.79
CA LEU A 5 -23.96 11.47 3.90
C LEU A 5 -23.02 11.18 2.71
N ILE A 6 -23.31 11.79 1.57
CA ILE A 6 -22.36 11.92 0.47
C ILE A 6 -21.31 12.91 0.99
N SER A 7 -20.33 12.39 1.74
CA SER A 7 -19.11 13.14 2.00
C SER A 7 -18.48 13.42 0.64
N PRO A 8 -18.30 14.69 0.22
CA PRO A 8 -17.56 15.00 -1.00
C PRO A 8 -16.08 14.61 -0.89
N TYR A 9 -15.63 14.29 0.32
CA TYR A 9 -14.31 13.79 0.62
C TYR A 9 -14.37 12.26 0.69
N VAL A 10 -14.26 11.60 -0.46
CA VAL A 10 -13.81 10.21 -0.49
C VAL A 10 -12.32 10.29 -0.18
N ALA A 11 -11.92 9.89 1.02
CA ALA A 11 -10.50 9.70 1.30
C ALA A 11 -9.97 8.70 0.28
N ALA A 12 -9.17 9.19 -0.67
CA ALA A 12 -8.51 8.33 -1.63
C ALA A 12 -7.52 7.48 -0.83
N ASP A 13 -7.86 6.21 -0.62
CA ASP A 13 -6.98 5.22 0.02
C ASP A 13 -5.75 4.93 -0.86
N GLU A 14 -5.57 5.61 -1.99
CA GLU A 14 -4.40 5.46 -2.85
C GLU A 14 -3.21 6.28 -2.36
N ILE A 15 -2.06 5.63 -2.28
CA ILE A 15 -0.77 6.26 -1.94
C ILE A 15 0.31 5.79 -2.91
N LYS A 16 1.29 6.66 -3.20
CA LYS A 16 2.42 6.29 -4.04
C LYS A 16 3.28 5.24 -3.34
N LEU A 17 3.78 4.26 -4.08
CA LEU A 17 4.61 3.19 -3.52
C LEU A 17 5.90 3.70 -2.87
N LYS A 18 6.43 4.84 -3.32
CA LYS A 18 7.58 5.49 -2.67
C LYS A 18 7.22 5.98 -1.27
N GLU A 19 6.14 6.75 -1.15
CA GLU A 19 5.65 7.28 0.12
C GLU A 19 5.27 6.13 1.07
N ALA A 20 4.64 5.07 0.54
CA ALA A 20 4.35 3.86 1.30
C ALA A 20 5.61 3.16 1.81
N ALA A 21 6.68 3.06 1.00
CA ALA A 21 7.94 2.46 1.43
C ALA A 21 8.60 3.25 2.57
N ASP A 22 8.55 4.58 2.49
CA ASP A 22 9.08 5.48 3.52
C ASP A 22 8.29 5.30 4.84
N LEU A 23 6.96 5.27 4.79
CA LEU A 23 6.11 5.02 5.97
C LEU A 23 6.31 3.62 6.56
N LEU A 24 6.43 2.60 5.70
CA LEU A 24 6.66 1.23 6.16
C LEU A 24 8.05 1.05 6.79
N ALA A 25 9.03 1.87 6.44
CA ALA A 25 10.33 1.86 7.09
C ALA A 25 10.25 2.25 8.58
N GLU A 26 9.30 3.11 8.96
CA GLU A 26 9.06 3.50 10.36
C GLU A 26 8.57 2.33 11.23
N THR A 27 8.06 1.25 10.63
CA THR A 27 7.62 0.04 11.35
C THR A 27 8.77 -0.84 11.84
N GLY A 28 10.03 -0.49 11.54
CA GLY A 28 11.20 -1.32 11.84
C GLY A 28 11.47 -2.43 10.81
N HIS A 29 10.63 -2.54 9.77
CA HIS A 29 10.78 -3.52 8.70
C HIS A 29 10.82 -2.81 7.33
N PRO A 30 11.96 -2.18 6.99
CA PRO A 30 12.08 -1.44 5.74
C PRO A 30 11.92 -2.35 4.53
N ILE A 31 11.11 -1.89 3.57
CA ILE A 31 10.84 -2.58 2.31
C ILE A 31 11.17 -1.65 1.15
N SER A 32 11.88 -2.15 0.14
CA SER A 32 12.17 -1.34 -1.05
C SER A 32 10.93 -1.18 -1.93
N VAL A 33 10.85 -0.06 -2.67
CA VAL A 33 9.78 0.18 -3.66
C VAL A 33 9.70 -0.95 -4.69
N SER A 34 10.85 -1.42 -5.19
CA SER A 34 10.90 -2.54 -6.14
C SER A 34 10.38 -3.85 -5.55
N THR A 35 10.57 -4.06 -4.25
CA THR A 35 10.01 -5.22 -3.55
C THR A 35 8.50 -5.08 -3.40
N LEU A 36 8.00 -3.90 -2.99
CA LEU A 36 6.58 -3.60 -2.94
C LEU A 36 5.91 -3.82 -4.31
N GLU A 37 6.47 -3.27 -5.39
CA GLU A 37 5.94 -3.48 -6.75
C GLU A 37 5.87 -4.96 -7.13
N ARG A 38 6.94 -5.72 -6.85
CA ARG A 38 6.98 -7.15 -7.11
C ARG A 38 5.92 -7.89 -6.30
N LEU A 39 5.73 -7.54 -5.03
CA LEU A 39 4.73 -8.15 -4.17
C LEU A 39 3.31 -7.82 -4.62
N CYS A 40 3.05 -6.58 -5.04
CA CYS A 40 1.75 -6.19 -5.58
C CYS A 40 1.40 -7.02 -6.81
N ARG A 41 2.34 -7.16 -7.76
CA ARG A 41 2.16 -8.03 -8.94
C ARG A 41 1.93 -9.49 -8.55
N ARG A 42 2.67 -10.00 -7.57
CA ARG A 42 2.57 -11.39 -7.12
C ARG A 42 1.25 -11.70 -6.41
N GLN A 43 0.71 -10.75 -5.65
CA GLN A 43 -0.52 -10.92 -4.85
C GLN A 43 -1.76 -10.36 -5.54
N GLY A 44 -1.63 -9.81 -6.75
CA GLY A 44 -2.75 -9.27 -7.52
C GLY A 44 -3.28 -7.93 -7.00
N VAL A 45 -2.47 -7.16 -6.24
CA VAL A 45 -2.86 -5.83 -5.78
C VAL A 45 -2.83 -4.87 -6.98
N PRO A 46 -3.96 -4.22 -7.31
CA PRO A 46 -4.01 -3.29 -8.43
C PRO A 46 -3.12 -2.08 -8.15
N MET A 47 -2.32 -1.72 -9.16
CA MET A 47 -1.50 -0.52 -9.12
C MET A 47 -2.00 0.46 -10.16
N THR A 48 -2.27 1.68 -9.72
CA THR A 48 -2.68 2.80 -10.56
C THR A 48 -1.46 3.67 -10.86
N LYS A 49 -1.33 4.14 -12.11
CA LYS A 49 -0.26 5.07 -12.47
C LYS A 49 -0.70 6.51 -12.19
N HIS A 50 -0.06 7.16 -11.24
CA HIS A 50 -0.23 8.58 -10.93
C HIS A 50 0.96 9.37 -11.46
N GLY A 51 0.81 9.90 -12.68
CA GLY A 51 1.90 10.59 -13.39
C GLY A 51 3.07 9.65 -13.70
N ARG A 52 4.19 9.84 -13.01
CA ARG A 52 5.41 9.01 -13.15
C ARG A 52 5.57 7.94 -12.08
N ALA A 53 4.68 7.89 -11.08
CA ALA A 53 4.77 6.96 -9.97
C ALA A 53 3.62 5.94 -9.99
N ASN A 54 3.92 4.74 -9.51
CA ASN A 54 2.89 3.74 -9.20
C ASN A 54 2.30 4.04 -7.82
N ALA A 55 0.99 3.95 -7.71
CA ALA A 55 0.23 4.04 -6.47
C ALA A 55 -0.63 2.78 -6.31
N ALA A 56 -1.00 2.49 -5.07
CA ALA A 56 -1.92 1.42 -4.74
C ALA A 56 -2.70 1.78 -3.47
N SER A 57 -3.75 1.02 -3.17
CA SER A 57 -4.47 1.14 -1.90
C SER A 57 -3.51 0.94 -0.73
N TRP A 58 -3.44 1.92 0.16
CA TRP A 58 -2.64 1.90 1.38
C TRP A 58 -3.03 0.73 2.27
N THR A 59 -4.34 0.48 2.39
CA THR A 59 -4.87 -0.66 3.14
C THR A 59 -4.34 -2.00 2.60
N GLU A 60 -4.28 -2.17 1.28
CA GLU A 60 -3.71 -3.39 0.66
C GLU A 60 -2.19 -3.46 0.85
N LEU A 61 -1.47 -2.34 0.75
CA LEU A 61 -0.03 -2.30 1.00
C LEU A 61 0.33 -2.69 2.44
N LEU A 62 -0.46 -2.26 3.43
CA LEU A 62 -0.29 -2.65 4.83
C LEU A 62 -0.47 -4.16 5.03
N LYS A 63 -1.51 -4.75 4.46
CA LYS A 63 -1.75 -6.21 4.53
C LYS A 63 -0.60 -6.99 3.88
N LEU A 64 -0.17 -6.53 2.72
CA LEU A 64 0.91 -7.13 1.95
C LEU A 64 2.25 -7.04 2.69
N HIS A 65 2.56 -5.90 3.31
CA HIS A 65 3.75 -5.74 4.14
C HIS A 65 3.71 -6.64 5.38
N ARG A 66 2.59 -6.68 6.10
CA ARG A 66 2.39 -7.59 7.23
C ARG A 66 2.65 -9.04 6.84
N ASN A 67 2.08 -9.50 5.74
CA ASN A 67 2.28 -10.86 5.25
C ASN A 67 3.73 -11.12 4.89
N TRP A 68 4.41 -10.13 4.29
CA TRP A 68 5.82 -10.22 3.95
C TRP A 68 6.73 -10.30 5.19
N VAL A 69 6.46 -9.49 6.22
CA VAL A 69 7.18 -9.56 7.51
C VAL A 69 7.00 -10.94 8.14
N ASN A 70 5.76 -11.42 8.23
CA ASN A 70 5.45 -12.72 8.82
C ASN A 70 6.01 -13.91 8.04
N SER A 71 6.25 -13.76 6.73
CA SER A 71 6.81 -14.82 5.89
C SER A 71 8.33 -14.95 6.01
N ARG A 72 9.01 -14.01 6.68
CA ARG A 72 10.45 -14.09 6.92
C ARG A 72 10.69 -15.07 8.08
N PRO A 73 11.39 -16.21 7.87
CA PRO A 73 11.84 -17.02 8.99
C PRO A 73 12.72 -16.12 9.88
N GLY A 74 12.40 -16.10 11.18
CA GLY A 74 12.96 -15.17 12.15
C GLY A 74 14.48 -15.08 12.10
N SER A 75 14.98 -13.84 12.21
CA SER A 75 16.36 -13.52 12.57
C SER A 75 16.66 -13.95 14.00
#